data_AF-A0A6P6UFL6-F1
#
_entry.id   AF-A0A6P6UFL6-F1
#
_cell.length_a   1.000
_cell.length_b   1.000
_cell.length_c   1.000
_cell.angle_alpha   90.00
_cell.angle_beta   90.00
_cell.angle_gamma   90.00
#
_symmetry.space_group_name_H-M   'P 1'
#
loop_
_entity.id
_entity.type
_entity.pdbx_description
1 polymer ?
#
loop_
_entity_poly.entity_id
_entity_poly.type
_entity_poly.pdbx_seq_one_letter_code
_entity_poly.pdbx_strand_id
1 'polypeptide(L)'
;MTHKAGIEEVDKLFRDLMDSSEIFGSKVIVFGGDFRQRELQKIQLKENMRAKSDPNFTEYLLRIGNGTEPVIYDENVEIPAKMLIRYTIEEKSLTALINTVYPDFSIFVGRDSFDYISRDTCLDPSQQAILEDFINNLMPNGLPPHRLILKQNTPIMLLRNIDPPEGLCNGTRLLCRSLKSNVIDAIISSGEFSGKQVFLHRICFRVEDDPNYPISFERIQFPVRLCFAMTINKAQGQTLDFVGIYLREPVFSHGQLYVAISRAKNNNSSKILIRPPIHDITLDNLTANIVYQEVLHLANA
;
A
#
# COMPACT_ATOMS: atom_id res chain seq x y z
N MET A 1 -5.48 9.22 7.73
CA MET A 1 -4.36 9.73 6.89
C MET A 1 -4.48 11.22 6.61
N THR A 2 -5.66 11.82 6.57
CA THR A 2 -5.82 13.28 6.42
C THR A 2 -5.53 14.02 7.72
N HIS A 3 -4.65 15.03 7.68
CA HIS A 3 -4.35 15.90 8.82
C HIS A 3 -5.51 16.85 9.12
N LYS A 4 -5.68 17.29 10.38
CA LYS A 4 -6.73 18.23 10.81
C LYS A 4 -6.78 19.48 9.92
N ALA A 5 -5.61 20.08 9.64
CA ALA A 5 -5.51 21.23 8.76
C ALA A 5 -6.12 20.99 7.38
N GLY A 6 -5.98 19.78 6.81
CA GLY A 6 -6.58 19.47 5.52
C GLY A 6 -8.12 19.45 5.55
N ILE A 7 -8.71 19.08 6.69
CA ILE A 7 -10.17 19.13 6.89
C ILE A 7 -10.63 20.59 7.05
N GLU A 8 -9.89 21.39 7.82
CA GLU A 8 -10.18 22.82 8.03
C GLU A 8 -10.07 23.63 6.74
N GLU A 9 -9.10 23.33 5.87
CA GLU A 9 -8.97 24.00 4.57
C GLU A 9 -10.12 23.63 3.61
N VAL A 10 -10.61 22.39 3.63
CA VAL A 10 -11.80 22.00 2.84
C VAL A 10 -13.05 22.71 3.35
N ASP A 11 -13.19 22.86 4.67
CA ASP A 11 -14.29 23.63 5.27
C ASP A 11 -14.26 25.09 4.82
N LYS A 12 -13.12 25.77 4.94
CA LYS A 12 -12.93 27.15 4.46
C LYS A 12 -13.26 27.27 2.98
N LEU A 13 -12.73 26.37 2.14
CA LEU A 13 -12.97 26.37 0.71
C LEU A 13 -14.47 26.26 0.39
N PHE A 14 -15.20 25.38 1.08
CA PHE A 14 -16.64 25.23 0.85
C PHE A 14 -17.45 26.42 1.35
N ARG A 15 -17.06 27.04 2.47
CA ARG A 15 -17.65 28.30 2.94
C ARG A 15 -17.49 29.42 1.90
N ASP A 16 -16.29 29.56 1.37
CA ASP A 16 -15.98 30.57 0.35
C ASP A 16 -16.75 30.31 -0.96
N LEU A 17 -16.74 29.07 -1.47
CA LEU A 17 -17.41 28.71 -2.72
C LEU A 17 -18.94 28.79 -2.64
N MET A 18 -19.51 28.55 -1.46
CA MET A 18 -20.95 28.54 -1.24
C MET A 18 -21.48 29.88 -0.70
N ASP A 19 -20.61 30.86 -0.48
CA ASP A 19 -20.92 32.15 0.17
C ASP A 19 -21.72 31.94 1.46
N SER A 20 -21.22 31.05 2.32
CA SER A 20 -21.91 30.60 3.54
C SER A 20 -20.95 30.53 4.70
N SER A 21 -21.36 31.06 5.86
CA SER A 21 -20.60 30.97 7.11
C SER A 21 -20.75 29.61 7.81
N GLU A 22 -21.70 28.78 7.36
CA GLU A 22 -21.99 27.47 7.94
C GLU A 22 -20.88 26.46 7.64
N ILE A 23 -20.68 25.50 8.55
CA ILE A 23 -19.67 24.45 8.40
C ILE A 23 -19.88 23.71 7.05
N PHE A 24 -18.79 23.57 6.29
CA PHE A 24 -18.72 23.01 4.95
C PHE A 24 -19.69 23.64 3.94
N GLY A 25 -20.01 24.93 4.09
CA GLY A 25 -20.91 25.63 3.15
C GLY A 25 -22.31 25.01 3.08
N SER A 26 -22.81 24.56 4.24
CA SER A 26 -24.09 23.85 4.41
C SER A 26 -24.18 22.49 3.69
N LYS A 27 -23.05 21.90 3.28
CA LYS A 27 -23.01 20.55 2.70
C LYS A 27 -23.02 19.49 3.79
N VAL A 28 -23.75 18.40 3.52
CA VAL A 28 -23.68 17.20 4.36
C VAL A 28 -22.35 16.49 4.06
N ILE A 29 -21.47 16.42 5.05
CA ILE A 29 -20.18 15.72 4.94
C ILE A 29 -20.24 14.43 5.74
N VAL A 30 -19.88 13.32 5.08
CA VAL A 30 -19.77 12.00 5.72
C VAL A 30 -18.30 11.61 5.78
N PHE A 31 -17.75 11.51 6.99
CA PHE A 31 -16.39 10.98 7.20
C PHE A 31 -16.44 9.48 7.45
N GLY A 32 -15.88 8.68 6.53
CA GLY A 32 -15.77 7.24 6.67
C GLY A 32 -14.35 6.79 6.99
N GLY A 33 -14.15 6.19 8.16
CA GLY A 33 -12.84 5.72 8.61
C GLY A 33 -12.83 5.38 10.10
N ASP A 34 -11.69 4.95 10.62
CA ASP A 34 -11.48 4.83 12.07
C ASP A 34 -11.11 6.21 12.62
N PHE A 35 -12.14 7.05 12.78
CA PHE A 35 -12.03 8.44 13.22
C PHE A 35 -12.62 8.61 14.62
N ARG A 36 -12.03 9.51 15.40
CA ARG A 36 -12.31 9.61 16.84
C ARG A 36 -12.40 11.08 17.29
N GLN A 37 -13.21 11.87 16.57
CA GLN A 37 -13.50 13.29 16.85
C GLN A 37 -14.79 13.44 17.67
N ARG A 38 -14.84 14.40 18.60
CA ARG A 38 -15.93 14.55 19.60
C ARG A 38 -17.16 15.33 19.14
N GLU A 39 -17.08 16.14 18.09
CA GLU A 39 -18.14 17.10 17.71
C GLU A 39 -19.06 16.62 16.56
N LEU A 40 -19.04 15.32 16.25
CA LEU A 40 -19.81 14.75 15.15
C LEU A 40 -20.82 13.73 15.66
N GLN A 41 -21.96 13.59 14.96
CA GLN A 41 -22.86 12.46 15.18
C GLN A 41 -22.13 11.16 14.83
N LYS A 42 -21.82 10.34 15.84
CA LYS A 42 -21.05 9.11 15.69
C LYS A 42 -21.96 7.91 15.44
N ILE A 43 -21.69 7.15 14.39
CA ILE A 43 -22.24 5.82 14.17
C ILE A 43 -21.11 4.80 14.32
N GLN A 44 -21.22 3.91 15.31
CA GLN A 44 -20.21 2.89 15.57
C GLN A 44 -20.63 1.54 14.98
N LEU A 45 -19.78 1.00 14.10
CA LEU A 45 -19.91 -0.37 13.62
C LEU A 45 -19.20 -1.31 14.62
N LYS A 46 -19.94 -2.27 15.19
CA LYS A 46 -19.43 -3.15 16.27
C LYS A 46 -19.02 -4.55 15.81
N GLU A 47 -19.43 -4.96 14.61
CA GLU A 47 -19.17 -6.30 14.08
C GLU A 47 -18.11 -6.25 12.98
N ASN A 48 -17.09 -7.11 13.07
CA ASN A 48 -16.10 -7.28 12.00
C ASN A 48 -16.71 -8.11 10.86
N MET A 49 -17.24 -7.42 9.86
CA MET A 49 -17.86 -8.06 8.70
C MET A 49 -16.86 -8.80 7.79
N ARG A 50 -15.54 -8.52 7.91
CA ARG A 50 -14.51 -9.14 7.05
C ARG A 50 -14.12 -10.54 7.52
N ALA A 51 -13.96 -10.72 8.83
CA ALA A 51 -13.46 -11.95 9.44
C ALA A 51 -14.57 -12.81 10.10
N LYS A 52 -15.85 -12.54 9.78
CA LYS A 52 -17.02 -13.13 10.41
C LYS A 52 -17.03 -14.67 10.46
N SER A 53 -16.39 -15.33 9.50
CA SER A 53 -16.28 -16.79 9.44
C SER A 53 -15.30 -17.40 10.46
N ASP A 54 -14.45 -16.58 11.10
CA ASP A 54 -13.46 -17.01 12.10
C ASP A 54 -13.58 -16.14 13.36
N PRO A 55 -14.44 -16.52 14.33
CA PRO A 55 -14.66 -15.76 15.55
C PRO A 55 -13.40 -15.59 16.40
N ASN A 56 -12.54 -16.62 16.48
CA ASN A 56 -11.30 -16.58 17.25
C ASN A 56 -10.32 -15.56 16.65
N PHE A 57 -10.20 -15.53 15.32
CA PHE A 57 -9.39 -14.52 14.63
C PHE A 57 -10.00 -13.12 14.76
N THR A 58 -11.32 -13.00 14.72
CA THR A 58 -12.01 -11.73 14.94
C THR A 58 -11.73 -11.17 16.33
N GLU A 59 -11.83 -12.00 17.37
CA GLU A 59 -11.54 -11.60 18.75
C GLU A 59 -10.07 -11.18 18.90
N TYR A 60 -9.14 -11.95 18.33
CA TYR A 60 -7.72 -11.58 18.29
C TYR A 60 -7.49 -10.23 17.60
N LEU A 61 -8.12 -9.98 16.45
CA LEU A 61 -8.03 -8.69 15.76
C LEU A 61 -8.54 -7.53 16.62
N LEU A 62 -9.64 -7.74 17.35
CA LEU A 62 -10.19 -6.74 18.27
C LEU A 62 -9.23 -6.46 19.43
N ARG A 63 -8.61 -7.50 20.01
CA ARG A 63 -7.63 -7.32 21.09
C ARG A 63 -6.38 -6.57 20.61
N ILE A 64 -5.86 -6.90 19.43
CA ILE A 64 -4.77 -6.18 18.79
C ILE A 64 -5.16 -4.72 18.53
N GLY A 65 -6.31 -4.46 17.90
CA GLY A 65 -6.77 -3.10 17.57
C GLY A 65 -7.06 -2.22 18.77
N ASN A 66 -7.52 -2.82 19.88
CA ASN A 66 -7.78 -2.13 21.15
C ASN A 66 -6.55 -2.05 22.07
N GLY A 67 -5.43 -2.67 21.71
CA GLY A 67 -4.23 -2.70 22.56
C GLY A 67 -4.43 -3.48 23.86
N THR A 68 -5.25 -4.53 23.82
CA THR A 68 -5.59 -5.38 25.00
C THR A 68 -5.02 -6.79 24.88
N GLU A 69 -4.33 -7.11 23.77
CA GLU A 69 -3.61 -8.37 23.64
C GLU A 69 -2.48 -8.45 24.68
N PRO A 70 -2.31 -9.59 25.39
CA PRO A 70 -1.27 -9.73 26.40
C PRO A 70 0.12 -9.49 25.84
N VAL A 71 0.92 -8.70 26.56
CA VAL A 71 2.34 -8.48 26.26
C VAL A 71 3.18 -9.49 27.02
N ILE A 72 4.29 -9.94 26.42
CA ILE A 72 5.18 -10.95 27.02
C ILE A 72 6.53 -10.34 27.38
N TYR A 73 7.27 -9.87 26.36
CA TYR A 73 8.65 -9.40 26.51
C TYR A 73 8.81 -8.05 25.82
N ASP A 74 9.37 -7.08 26.55
CA ASP A 74 9.63 -5.72 26.03
C ASP A 74 8.40 -5.05 25.41
N GLU A 75 7.25 -5.17 26.11
CA GLU A 75 5.94 -4.66 25.67
C GLU A 75 5.46 -5.19 24.30
N ASN A 76 6.08 -6.26 23.80
CA ASN A 76 5.69 -6.89 22.54
C ASN A 76 4.58 -7.93 22.74
N VAL A 77 3.77 -8.08 21.70
CA VAL A 77 2.77 -9.14 21.58
C VAL A 77 3.36 -10.34 20.87
N GLU A 78 2.91 -11.53 21.25
CA GLU A 78 3.24 -12.77 20.54
C GLU A 78 2.26 -13.03 19.41
N ILE A 79 2.80 -13.29 18.21
CA ILE A 79 2.00 -13.67 17.06
C ILE A 79 1.63 -15.16 17.15
N PRO A 80 0.36 -15.53 16.93
CA PRO A 80 -0.05 -16.93 16.94
C PRO A 80 0.78 -17.80 16.01
N ALA A 81 1.26 -18.95 16.49
CA ALA A 81 2.14 -19.86 15.74
C ALA A 81 1.60 -20.26 14.35
N LYS A 82 0.27 -20.37 14.19
CA LYS A 82 -0.38 -20.69 12.91
C LYS A 82 -0.19 -19.61 11.84
N MET A 83 0.03 -18.37 12.25
CA MET A 83 0.26 -17.23 11.37
C MET A 83 1.75 -17.02 11.09
N LEU A 84 2.65 -17.66 11.83
CA LEU A 84 4.09 -17.41 11.70
C LEU A 84 4.73 -18.22 10.57
N ILE A 85 5.68 -17.58 9.91
CA ILE A 85 6.74 -18.24 9.15
C ILE A 85 8.02 -18.05 9.93
N ARG A 86 8.58 -19.16 10.43
CA ARG A 86 9.79 -19.15 11.27
C ARG A 86 10.97 -18.61 10.49
N TYR A 87 11.70 -17.68 11.11
CA TYR A 87 12.88 -17.10 10.50
C TYR A 87 14.05 -18.07 10.59
N THR A 88 14.80 -18.19 9.48
CA THR A 88 16.06 -18.95 9.44
C THR A 88 17.17 -18.04 8.91
N ILE A 89 17.20 -17.86 7.59
CA ILE A 89 17.96 -16.82 6.91
C ILE A 89 17.03 -16.03 6.00
N GLU A 90 17.34 -14.77 5.72
CA GLU A 90 16.44 -13.85 5.02
C GLU A 90 15.95 -14.42 3.67
N GLU A 91 16.86 -14.92 2.83
CA GLU A 91 16.52 -15.47 1.52
C GLU A 91 15.54 -16.66 1.59
N LYS A 92 15.82 -17.65 2.44
CA LYS A 92 14.95 -18.83 2.61
C LYS A 92 13.61 -18.47 3.24
N SER A 93 13.62 -17.57 4.21
CA SER A 93 12.40 -17.18 4.93
C SER A 93 11.48 -16.34 4.04
N LEU A 94 12.05 -15.41 3.25
CA LEU A 94 11.30 -14.66 2.23
C LEU A 94 10.77 -15.60 1.15
N THR A 95 11.56 -16.56 0.69
CA THR A 95 11.11 -17.56 -0.27
C THR A 95 9.94 -18.37 0.28
N ALA A 96 10.00 -18.78 1.56
CA ALA A 96 8.90 -19.47 2.22
C ALA A 96 7.63 -18.60 2.30
N LEU A 97 7.76 -17.31 2.66
CA LEU A 97 6.65 -16.36 2.66
C LEU A 97 6.05 -16.20 1.27
N ILE A 98 6.90 -15.98 0.27
CA ILE A 98 6.52 -15.80 -1.12
C ILE A 98 5.76 -17.03 -1.63
N ASN A 99 6.28 -18.24 -1.43
CA ASN A 99 5.63 -19.48 -1.85
C ASN A 99 4.32 -19.76 -1.10
N THR A 100 4.20 -19.29 0.14
CA THR A 100 2.95 -19.44 0.90
C THR A 100 1.86 -18.50 0.40
N VAL A 101 2.23 -17.27 -0.01
CA VAL A 101 1.28 -16.25 -0.49
C VAL A 101 0.93 -16.44 -1.97
N TYR A 102 1.91 -16.84 -2.76
CA TYR A 102 1.81 -17.05 -4.20
C TYR A 102 2.21 -18.50 -4.50
N PRO A 103 1.31 -19.47 -4.26
CA PRO A 103 1.62 -20.90 -4.37
C PRO A 103 1.95 -21.35 -5.80
N ASP A 104 1.60 -20.54 -6.81
CA ASP A 104 1.89 -20.83 -8.21
C ASP A 104 2.63 -19.68 -8.91
N PHE A 105 3.97 -19.74 -8.88
CA PHE A 105 4.83 -18.89 -9.71
C PHE A 105 5.04 -19.45 -11.13
N SER A 106 4.56 -20.67 -11.43
CA SER A 106 4.71 -21.26 -12.77
C SER A 106 4.02 -20.43 -13.84
N ILE A 107 3.02 -19.63 -13.46
CA ILE A 107 2.36 -18.64 -14.33
C ILE A 107 3.33 -17.64 -14.98
N PHE A 108 4.52 -17.44 -14.40
CA PHE A 108 5.59 -16.58 -14.90
C PHE A 108 6.73 -17.35 -15.58
N VAL A 109 6.82 -18.67 -15.36
CA VAL A 109 7.89 -19.54 -15.87
C VAL A 109 7.65 -19.79 -17.36
N GLY A 110 8.73 -19.73 -18.16
CA GLY A 110 8.66 -19.93 -19.62
C GLY A 110 8.04 -18.77 -20.41
N ARG A 111 7.73 -17.64 -19.75
CA ARG A 111 7.30 -16.40 -20.42
C ARG A 111 8.50 -15.48 -20.65
N ASP A 112 8.64 -15.00 -21.88
CA ASP A 112 9.65 -14.00 -22.23
C ASP A 112 9.43 -12.71 -21.45
N SER A 113 10.52 -12.15 -20.94
CA SER A 113 10.51 -10.81 -20.36
C SER A 113 10.56 -9.76 -21.44
N PHE A 114 9.73 -8.73 -21.32
CA PHE A 114 9.83 -7.51 -22.11
C PHE A 114 10.59 -6.46 -21.33
N ASP A 115 11.64 -5.92 -21.94
CA ASP A 115 12.49 -4.88 -21.38
C ASP A 115 12.09 -3.52 -21.98
N TYR A 116 11.50 -2.66 -21.15
CA TYR A 116 11.10 -1.31 -21.54
C TYR A 116 12.08 -0.29 -20.97
N ILE A 117 12.96 0.22 -21.84
CA ILE A 117 13.86 1.34 -21.53
C ILE A 117 13.11 2.66 -21.72
N SER A 118 13.18 3.56 -20.72
CA SER A 118 12.59 4.88 -20.81
C SER A 118 13.39 5.80 -21.73
N ARG A 119 12.79 6.92 -22.13
CA ARG A 119 13.51 8.02 -22.78
C ARG A 119 13.58 9.16 -21.80
N ASP A 120 14.79 9.48 -21.36
CA ASP A 120 15.03 10.48 -20.33
C ASP A 120 15.73 11.70 -20.95
N THR A 121 15.29 12.91 -20.60
CA THR A 121 15.79 14.15 -21.19
C THR A 121 15.87 15.24 -20.13
N CYS A 122 17.07 15.79 -19.90
CA CYS A 122 17.25 16.96 -19.05
C CYS A 122 16.47 18.16 -19.60
N LEU A 123 15.88 18.97 -18.71
CA LEU A 123 15.29 20.24 -19.12
C LEU A 123 16.34 21.24 -19.62
N ASP A 124 17.57 21.16 -19.09
CA ASP A 124 18.75 21.82 -19.63
C ASP A 124 19.55 20.83 -20.51
N PRO A 125 19.50 20.96 -21.85
CA PRO A 125 20.17 20.03 -22.76
C PRO A 125 21.69 19.99 -22.58
N SER A 126 22.31 21.05 -22.04
CA SER A 126 23.76 21.09 -21.81
C SER A 126 24.21 20.10 -20.74
N GLN A 127 23.29 19.69 -19.87
CA GLN A 127 23.55 18.77 -18.77
C GLN A 127 23.31 17.30 -19.14
N GLN A 128 22.69 17.01 -20.29
CA GLN A 128 22.28 15.65 -20.68
C GLN A 128 23.44 14.66 -20.63
N ALA A 129 24.54 14.96 -21.32
CA ALA A 129 25.68 14.04 -21.42
C ALA A 129 26.38 13.78 -20.07
N ILE A 130 26.21 14.67 -19.10
CA ILE A 130 26.85 14.59 -17.78
C ILE A 130 25.96 13.81 -16.81
N LEU A 131 24.63 13.97 -16.92
CA LEU A 131 23.68 13.52 -15.91
C LEU A 131 22.84 12.32 -16.34
N GLU A 132 22.98 11.84 -17.58
CA GLU A 132 22.19 10.72 -18.12
C GLU A 132 22.23 9.47 -17.21
N ASP A 133 23.41 8.98 -16.84
CA ASP A 133 23.54 7.82 -15.96
C ASP A 133 22.96 8.08 -14.57
N PHE A 134 23.09 9.31 -14.07
CA PHE A 134 22.50 9.68 -12.78
C PHE A 134 20.98 9.62 -12.85
N ILE A 135 20.37 10.21 -13.88
CA ILE A 135 18.92 10.21 -14.10
C ILE A 135 18.38 8.80 -14.26
N ASN A 136 19.09 7.94 -15.00
CA ASN A 136 18.70 6.55 -15.22
C ASN A 136 18.59 5.75 -13.90
N ASN A 137 19.33 6.15 -12.87
CA ASN A 137 19.29 5.55 -11.54
C ASN A 137 18.26 6.19 -10.58
N LEU A 138 17.67 7.32 -10.96
CA LEU A 138 16.64 7.98 -10.15
C LEU A 138 15.32 7.22 -10.17
N MET A 139 14.81 6.92 -8.97
CA MET A 139 13.49 6.32 -8.75
C MET A 139 12.63 7.13 -7.75
N PRO A 140 12.25 8.38 -8.06
CA PRO A 140 11.33 9.16 -7.24
C PRO A 140 10.01 8.47 -6.96
N ASN A 141 9.38 8.88 -5.87
CA ASN A 141 8.00 8.51 -5.59
C ASN A 141 7.08 8.98 -6.72
N GLY A 142 6.39 8.04 -7.37
CA GLY A 142 5.49 8.32 -8.49
C GLY A 142 6.15 8.41 -9.86
N LEU A 143 7.47 8.18 -9.95
CA LEU A 143 8.18 8.03 -11.23
C LEU A 143 8.37 6.53 -11.55
N PRO A 144 8.11 6.07 -12.78
CA PRO A 144 8.46 4.71 -13.18
C PRO A 144 9.99 4.54 -13.28
N PRO A 145 10.50 3.31 -13.09
CA PRO A 145 11.92 3.02 -13.28
C PRO A 145 12.35 3.29 -14.73
N HIS A 146 13.61 3.69 -14.92
CA HIS A 146 14.22 3.83 -16.25
C HIS A 146 14.11 2.52 -17.03
N ARG A 147 14.58 1.43 -16.43
CA ARG A 147 14.47 0.06 -16.94
C ARG A 147 13.29 -0.66 -16.29
N LEU A 148 12.22 -0.87 -17.06
CA LEU A 148 11.02 -1.58 -16.60
C LEU A 148 10.95 -2.96 -17.26
N ILE A 149 11.21 -4.01 -16.47
CA ILE A 149 11.17 -5.40 -16.93
C ILE A 149 9.84 -6.04 -16.50
N LEU A 150 9.06 -6.50 -17.46
CA LEU A 150 7.75 -7.13 -17.22
C LEU A 150 7.66 -8.51 -17.86
N LYS A 151 6.82 -9.37 -17.28
CA LYS A 151 6.38 -10.63 -17.89
C LYS A 151 4.86 -10.67 -17.99
N GLN A 152 4.34 -11.51 -18.87
CA GLN A 152 2.90 -11.80 -18.88
C GLN A 152 2.45 -12.27 -17.48
N ASN A 153 1.21 -11.95 -17.11
CA ASN A 153 0.58 -12.21 -15.81
C ASN A 153 1.20 -11.48 -14.62
N THR A 154 2.16 -10.58 -14.83
CA THR A 154 2.79 -9.84 -13.74
C THR A 154 1.84 -8.77 -13.19
N PRO A 155 1.67 -8.68 -11.85
CA PRO A 155 0.90 -7.62 -11.23
C PRO A 155 1.67 -6.30 -11.30
N ILE A 156 1.02 -5.27 -11.82
CA ILE A 156 1.53 -3.91 -11.92
C ILE A 156 0.57 -2.91 -11.29
N MET A 157 1.09 -1.77 -10.86
CA MET A 157 0.33 -0.69 -10.25
C MET A 157 0.51 0.58 -11.06
N LEU A 158 -0.60 1.26 -11.32
CA LEU A 158 -0.62 2.55 -12.00
C LEU A 158 -0.05 3.66 -11.10
N LEU A 159 0.78 4.54 -11.66
CA LEU A 159 1.47 5.61 -10.94
C LEU A 159 0.81 6.99 -11.10
N ARG A 160 -0.17 7.12 -12.01
CA ARG A 160 -0.84 8.38 -12.33
C ARG A 160 -2.33 8.16 -12.52
N ASN A 161 -3.08 9.23 -12.31
CA ASN A 161 -4.46 9.30 -12.74
C ASN A 161 -4.46 9.49 -14.26
N ILE A 162 -5.01 8.51 -14.98
CA ILE A 162 -5.16 8.55 -16.45
C ILE A 162 -6.63 8.78 -16.77
N ASP A 163 -7.50 7.97 -16.18
CA ASP A 163 -8.94 8.02 -16.38
C ASP A 163 -9.67 7.53 -15.11
N PRO A 164 -9.76 8.38 -14.06
CA PRO A 164 -10.38 8.01 -12.80
C PRO A 164 -11.84 7.52 -12.92
N PRO A 165 -12.72 8.13 -13.74
CA PRO A 165 -14.07 7.62 -13.97
C PRO A 165 -14.10 6.18 -14.47
N GLU A 166 -13.10 5.78 -15.26
CA GLU A 166 -12.99 4.43 -15.81
C GLU A 166 -12.15 3.47 -14.94
N GLY A 167 -11.77 3.89 -13.73
CA GLY A 167 -11.02 3.10 -12.76
C GLY A 167 -9.48 3.17 -12.89
N LEU A 168 -8.96 4.02 -13.79
CA LEU A 168 -7.52 4.20 -14.01
C LEU A 168 -6.96 5.36 -13.19
N CYS A 169 -6.88 5.15 -11.87
CA CYS A 169 -6.31 6.11 -10.92
C CYS A 169 -4.96 5.62 -10.36
N ASN A 170 -4.20 6.53 -9.74
CA ASN A 170 -2.95 6.19 -9.07
C ASN A 170 -3.21 5.15 -7.97
N GLY A 171 -2.49 4.02 -8.04
CA GLY A 171 -2.67 2.89 -7.15
C GLY A 171 -3.56 1.77 -7.70
N THR A 172 -4.27 1.98 -8.82
CA THR A 172 -5.03 0.90 -9.49
C THR A 172 -4.09 -0.25 -9.81
N ARG A 173 -4.46 -1.45 -9.35
CA ARG A 173 -3.73 -2.69 -9.64
C ARG A 173 -4.26 -3.32 -10.90
N LEU A 174 -3.31 -3.77 -11.72
CA LEU A 174 -3.57 -4.37 -13.01
C LEU A 174 -2.78 -5.67 -13.12
N LEU A 175 -3.28 -6.60 -13.92
CA LEU A 175 -2.58 -7.81 -14.30
C LEU A 175 -2.20 -7.72 -15.77
N CYS A 176 -0.92 -7.85 -16.10
CA CYS A 176 -0.44 -7.82 -17.49
C CYS A 176 -1.01 -9.00 -18.29
N ARG A 177 -1.78 -8.74 -19.34
CA ARG A 177 -2.29 -9.77 -20.25
C ARG A 177 -1.39 -9.97 -21.45
N SER A 178 -0.90 -8.89 -22.06
CA SER A 178 0.00 -8.94 -23.21
C SER A 178 0.91 -7.72 -23.22
N LEU A 179 2.15 -7.93 -23.64
CA LEU A 179 3.20 -6.92 -23.67
C LEU A 179 3.61 -6.69 -25.12
N LYS A 180 3.49 -5.45 -25.59
CA LYS A 180 3.90 -5.00 -26.93
C LYS A 180 4.80 -3.78 -26.78
N SER A 181 5.52 -3.41 -27.84
CA SER A 181 6.52 -2.33 -27.78
C SER A 181 5.95 -0.98 -27.28
N ASN A 182 4.72 -0.65 -27.66
CA ASN A 182 4.10 0.66 -27.38
C ASN A 182 2.79 0.58 -26.57
N VAL A 183 2.36 -0.64 -26.19
CA VAL A 183 1.10 -0.88 -25.47
C VAL A 183 1.29 -2.01 -24.47
N ILE A 184 0.80 -1.80 -23.25
CA ILE A 184 0.54 -2.86 -22.28
C ILE A 184 -0.96 -3.12 -22.28
N ASP A 185 -1.36 -4.34 -22.63
CA ASP A 185 -2.72 -4.85 -22.44
C ASP A 185 -2.81 -5.43 -21.02
N ALA A 186 -3.71 -4.90 -20.21
CA ALA A 186 -3.89 -5.30 -18.83
C ALA A 186 -5.36 -5.38 -18.43
N ILE A 187 -5.62 -6.00 -17.29
CA ILE A 187 -6.96 -6.10 -16.70
C ILE A 187 -6.92 -5.57 -15.27
N ILE A 188 -7.92 -4.79 -14.87
CA ILE A 188 -8.04 -4.29 -13.51
C ILE A 188 -8.29 -5.49 -12.57
N SER A 189 -7.48 -5.61 -11.52
CA SER A 189 -7.46 -6.82 -10.68
C SER A 189 -8.28 -6.71 -9.39
N SER A 190 -8.72 -5.51 -9.02
CA SER A 190 -9.45 -5.28 -7.77
C SER A 190 -10.32 -4.02 -7.82
N GLY A 191 -11.27 -3.91 -6.90
CA GLY A 191 -12.20 -2.77 -6.80
C GLY A 191 -13.41 -2.91 -7.71
N GLU A 192 -14.17 -1.81 -7.82
CA GLU A 192 -15.42 -1.74 -8.59
C GLU A 192 -15.24 -2.10 -10.07
N PHE A 193 -14.13 -1.69 -10.67
CA PHE A 193 -13.82 -1.93 -12.08
C PHE A 193 -13.07 -3.25 -12.33
N SER A 194 -13.03 -4.17 -11.35
CA SER A 194 -12.33 -5.45 -11.49
C SER A 194 -12.81 -6.24 -12.71
N GLY A 195 -11.88 -6.83 -13.45
CA GLY A 195 -12.16 -7.58 -14.68
C GLY A 195 -12.20 -6.74 -15.96
N LYS A 196 -12.15 -5.41 -15.86
CA LYS A 196 -12.13 -4.53 -17.04
C LYS A 196 -10.77 -4.55 -17.74
N GLN A 197 -10.78 -4.81 -19.04
CA GLN A 197 -9.59 -4.73 -19.90
C GLN A 197 -9.25 -3.26 -20.22
N VAL A 198 -7.97 -2.92 -20.16
CA VAL A 198 -7.44 -1.58 -20.37
C VAL A 198 -6.13 -1.64 -21.16
N PHE A 199 -5.84 -0.58 -21.91
CA PHE A 199 -4.60 -0.44 -22.67
C PHE A 199 -3.81 0.75 -22.15
N LEU A 200 -2.56 0.53 -21.80
CA LEU A 200 -1.67 1.58 -21.30
C LEU A 200 -0.63 1.94 -22.34
N HIS A 201 -0.40 3.24 -22.50
CA HIS A 201 0.66 3.80 -23.31
C HIS A 201 1.72 4.46 -22.43
N ARG A 202 2.88 4.75 -23.02
CA ARG A 202 3.91 5.57 -22.37
C ARG A 202 3.41 7.01 -22.24
N ILE A 203 3.71 7.65 -21.12
CA ILE A 203 3.44 9.07 -20.90
C ILE A 203 4.73 9.78 -20.47
N CYS A 204 4.77 11.09 -20.61
CA CYS A 204 5.87 11.92 -20.12
C CYS A 204 5.66 12.24 -18.63
N PHE A 205 6.70 12.02 -17.83
CA PHE A 205 6.80 12.43 -16.44
C PHE A 205 7.82 13.55 -16.33
N ARG A 206 7.35 14.75 -16.00
CA ARG A 206 8.22 15.91 -15.77
C ARG A 206 8.53 16.01 -14.28
N VAL A 207 9.82 16.11 -13.97
CA VAL A 207 10.37 16.40 -12.64
C VAL A 207 11.04 17.77 -12.75
N GLU A 208 10.52 18.75 -12.04
CA GLU A 208 10.98 20.14 -12.07
C GLU A 208 10.83 20.71 -10.66
N ASP A 209 11.84 21.45 -10.21
CA ASP A 209 11.86 22.13 -8.91
C ASP A 209 11.60 21.22 -7.69
N ASP A 210 11.98 19.93 -7.76
CA ASP A 210 11.85 19.02 -6.62
C ASP A 210 13.03 19.24 -5.65
N PRO A 211 12.79 19.65 -4.39
CA PRO A 211 13.86 19.90 -3.43
C PRO A 211 14.67 18.64 -3.09
N ASN A 212 14.17 17.45 -3.40
CA ASN A 212 14.87 16.18 -3.20
C ASN A 212 15.73 15.77 -4.41
N TYR A 213 15.54 16.39 -5.58
CA TYR A 213 16.26 16.06 -6.80
C TYR A 213 16.94 17.30 -7.38
N PRO A 214 18.28 17.34 -7.44
CA PRO A 214 19.02 18.53 -7.87
C PRO A 214 18.90 18.81 -9.38
N ILE A 215 18.11 18.03 -10.13
CA ILE A 215 18.08 18.02 -11.59
C ILE A 215 16.63 17.94 -12.05
N SER A 216 16.27 18.85 -12.96
CA SER A 216 14.98 18.84 -13.64
C SER A 216 15.08 18.09 -14.97
N PHE A 217 14.20 17.12 -15.18
CA PHE A 217 14.21 16.26 -16.35
C PHE A 217 12.81 15.71 -16.69
N GLU A 218 12.68 15.15 -17.88
CA GLU A 218 11.50 14.45 -18.37
C GLU A 218 11.82 12.98 -18.61
N ARG A 219 10.92 12.08 -18.20
CA ARG A 219 11.00 10.63 -18.44
C ARG A 219 9.76 10.15 -19.19
N ILE A 220 9.94 9.59 -20.38
CA ILE A 220 8.86 8.96 -21.15
C ILE A 220 8.88 7.44 -20.91
N GLN A 221 7.87 6.94 -20.19
CA GLN A 221 7.76 5.54 -19.81
C GLN A 221 6.30 5.14 -19.57
N PHE A 222 5.99 3.85 -19.55
CA PHE A 222 4.69 3.37 -19.08
C PHE A 222 4.46 3.82 -17.64
N PRO A 223 3.26 4.29 -17.29
CA PRO A 223 2.96 4.85 -15.98
C PRO A 223 2.72 3.78 -14.92
N VAL A 224 3.58 2.76 -14.86
CA VAL A 224 3.39 1.57 -14.05
C VAL A 224 4.68 1.15 -13.37
N ARG A 225 4.53 0.39 -12.28
CA ARG A 225 5.61 -0.36 -11.63
C ARG A 225 5.13 -1.74 -11.23
N LEU A 226 6.06 -2.67 -11.02
CA LEU A 226 5.77 -3.96 -10.38
C LEU A 226 5.11 -3.77 -9.02
N CYS A 227 4.11 -4.60 -8.69
CA CYS A 227 3.40 -4.50 -7.41
C CYS A 227 3.09 -5.85 -6.76
N PHE A 228 4.08 -6.74 -6.67
CA PHE A 228 3.97 -7.97 -5.86
C PHE A 228 3.79 -7.67 -4.37
N ALA A 229 4.37 -6.59 -3.88
CA ALA A 229 4.22 -6.16 -2.49
C ALA A 229 3.67 -4.73 -2.44
N MET A 230 3.07 -4.39 -1.30
CA MET A 230 2.58 -3.06 -0.99
C MET A 230 2.93 -2.73 0.45
N THR A 231 2.98 -1.45 0.79
CA THR A 231 3.11 -1.02 2.19
C THR A 231 1.79 -1.24 2.93
N ILE A 232 1.87 -1.42 4.26
CA ILE A 232 0.69 -1.56 5.13
C ILE A 232 -0.29 -0.40 4.94
N ASN A 233 0.23 0.83 4.84
CA ASN A 233 -0.59 2.03 4.62
C ASN A 233 -1.38 1.97 3.31
N LYS A 234 -0.80 1.38 2.24
CA LYS A 234 -1.49 1.20 0.95
C LYS A 234 -2.47 0.03 0.97
N ALA A 235 -2.32 -0.91 1.89
CA ALA A 235 -3.27 -2.01 2.08
C ALA A 235 -4.53 -1.59 2.86
N GLN A 236 -4.48 -0.46 3.58
CA GLN A 236 -5.61 0.03 4.38
C GLN A 236 -6.88 0.16 3.54
N GLY A 237 -7.98 -0.36 4.05
CA GLY A 237 -9.29 -0.40 3.36
C GLY A 237 -9.50 -1.61 2.45
N GLN A 238 -8.44 -2.34 2.06
CA GLN A 238 -8.57 -3.50 1.17
C GLN A 238 -8.93 -4.78 1.94
N THR A 239 -9.60 -5.71 1.25
CA THR A 239 -9.80 -7.09 1.71
C THR A 239 -9.01 -8.00 0.77
N LEU A 240 -8.19 -8.89 1.32
CA LEU A 240 -7.30 -9.78 0.58
C LEU A 240 -7.59 -11.23 0.98
N ASP A 241 -7.60 -12.13 -0.01
CA ASP A 241 -7.87 -13.55 0.24
C ASP A 241 -6.70 -14.25 0.93
N PHE A 242 -5.48 -13.81 0.62
CA PHE A 242 -4.25 -14.27 1.25
C PHE A 242 -3.27 -13.10 1.41
N VAL A 243 -2.59 -13.03 2.55
CA VAL A 243 -1.69 -11.92 2.90
C VAL A 243 -0.42 -12.45 3.50
N GLY A 244 0.71 -12.07 2.91
CA GLY A 244 2.02 -12.16 3.54
C GLY A 244 2.42 -10.81 4.12
N ILE A 245 2.86 -10.80 5.37
CA ILE A 245 3.33 -9.63 6.10
C ILE A 245 4.79 -9.86 6.41
N TYR A 246 5.68 -9.06 5.81
CA TYR A 246 7.09 -9.08 6.13
C TYR A 246 7.44 -7.88 7.02
N LEU A 247 7.75 -8.15 8.29
CA LEU A 247 8.23 -7.16 9.24
C LEU A 247 9.75 -7.24 9.28
N ARG A 248 10.39 -6.51 8.35
CA ARG A 248 11.86 -6.35 8.36
C ARG A 248 12.34 -5.57 9.58
N GLU A 249 11.51 -4.62 10.01
CA GLU A 249 11.66 -3.82 11.22
C GLU A 249 10.35 -3.91 12.01
N PRO A 250 10.38 -3.69 13.34
CA PRO A 250 9.18 -3.61 14.15
C PRO A 250 8.20 -2.55 13.62
N VAL A 251 6.90 -2.76 13.85
CA VAL A 251 5.91 -1.72 13.57
C VAL A 251 6.18 -0.49 14.44
N PHE A 252 5.93 0.70 13.87
CA PHE A 252 6.33 1.98 14.47
C PHE A 252 5.18 2.99 14.58
N SER A 253 3.97 2.63 14.15
CA SER A 253 2.83 3.55 14.12
C SER A 253 1.54 2.94 14.65
N HIS A 254 0.66 3.82 15.16
CA HIS A 254 -0.63 3.45 15.75
C HIS A 254 -1.45 2.53 14.83
N GLY A 255 -1.83 1.36 15.35
CA GLY A 255 -2.71 0.43 14.65
C GLY A 255 -2.10 -0.20 13.39
N GLN A 256 -0.80 -0.03 13.12
CA GLN A 256 -0.15 -0.55 11.91
C GLN A 256 -0.23 -2.08 11.83
N LEU A 257 0.04 -2.77 12.95
CA LEU A 257 -0.10 -4.22 13.05
C LEU A 257 -1.54 -4.65 12.79
N TYR A 258 -2.50 -3.99 13.44
CA TYR A 258 -3.92 -4.21 13.22
C TYR A 258 -4.32 -4.05 11.75
N VAL A 259 -3.89 -2.96 11.10
CA VAL A 259 -4.19 -2.72 9.68
C VAL A 259 -3.65 -3.85 8.81
N ALA A 260 -2.42 -4.31 9.05
CA ALA A 260 -1.80 -5.39 8.29
C ALA A 260 -2.54 -6.72 8.43
N ILE A 261 -2.79 -7.17 9.66
CA ILE A 261 -3.41 -8.47 9.93
C ILE A 261 -4.88 -8.47 9.51
N SER A 262 -5.60 -7.37 9.76
CA SER A 262 -7.02 -7.26 9.44
C SER A 262 -7.33 -7.30 7.94
N ARG A 263 -6.34 -7.35 7.04
CA ARG A 263 -6.61 -7.47 5.60
C ARG A 263 -7.10 -8.86 5.20
N ALA A 264 -6.74 -9.89 5.96
CA ALA A 264 -7.15 -11.27 5.74
C ALA A 264 -8.56 -11.56 6.32
N LYS A 265 -9.21 -12.60 5.81
CA LYS A 265 -10.54 -13.05 6.27
C LYS A 265 -10.50 -14.06 7.43
N ASN A 266 -9.36 -14.69 7.66
CA ASN A 266 -9.15 -15.71 8.71
C ASN A 266 -7.65 -15.81 9.04
N ASN A 267 -7.31 -16.54 10.11
CA ASN A 267 -5.92 -16.69 10.55
C ASN A 267 -5.03 -17.49 9.58
N ASN A 268 -5.58 -18.43 8.82
CA ASN A 268 -4.82 -19.27 7.88
C ASN A 268 -4.38 -18.49 6.64
N SER A 269 -5.19 -17.49 6.25
CA SER A 269 -4.95 -16.56 5.16
C SER A 269 -3.97 -15.43 5.49
N SER A 270 -3.41 -15.39 6.70
CA SER A 270 -2.42 -14.39 7.11
C SER A 270 -1.14 -15.07 7.54
N LYS A 271 -0.04 -14.72 6.87
CA LYS A 271 1.30 -15.23 7.18
C LYS A 271 2.24 -14.08 7.48
N ILE A 272 2.88 -14.13 8.64
CA ILE A 272 3.76 -13.10 9.15
C ILE A 272 5.17 -13.68 9.25
N LEU A 273 6.10 -12.99 8.62
CA LEU A 273 7.53 -13.22 8.76
C LEU A 273 8.12 -12.01 9.49
N ILE A 274 8.73 -12.25 10.65
CA ILE A 274 9.41 -11.23 11.44
C ILE A 274 10.90 -11.45 11.28
N ARG A 275 11.64 -10.40 10.94
CA ARG A 275 13.10 -10.44 10.97
C ARG A 275 13.54 -10.24 12.43
N PRO A 276 14.18 -11.23 13.06
CA PRO A 276 14.63 -11.09 14.43
C PRO A 276 15.79 -10.08 14.53
N PRO A 277 16.05 -9.53 15.72
CA PRO A 277 17.24 -8.76 16.01
C PRO A 277 18.51 -9.58 15.71
N ILE A 278 19.60 -8.89 15.34
CA ILE A 278 20.88 -9.53 14.97
C ILE A 278 21.39 -10.49 16.05
N HIS A 279 21.11 -10.20 17.32
CA HIS A 279 21.66 -10.90 18.47
C HIS A 279 20.75 -12.00 19.03
N ASP A 280 19.50 -12.14 18.54
CA ASP A 280 18.58 -13.16 19.05
C ASP A 280 17.58 -13.62 17.99
N ILE A 281 17.91 -14.72 17.32
CA ILE A 281 17.08 -15.35 16.29
C ILE A 281 15.81 -16.00 16.85
N THR A 282 15.65 -16.09 18.18
CA THR A 282 14.48 -16.71 18.81
C THR A 282 13.29 -15.75 18.93
N LEU A 283 13.52 -14.44 18.77
CA LEU A 283 12.51 -13.39 18.84
C LEU A 283 11.83 -13.14 17.48
N ASP A 284 11.57 -14.20 16.70
CA ASP A 284 10.90 -14.15 15.39
C ASP A 284 9.36 -14.34 15.49
N ASN A 285 8.83 -14.41 16.71
CA ASN A 285 7.40 -14.47 17.04
C ASN A 285 6.86 -13.22 17.74
N LEU A 286 7.72 -12.26 18.09
CA LEU A 286 7.35 -11.07 18.85
C LEU A 286 7.40 -9.81 18.00
N THR A 287 6.43 -8.92 18.19
CA THR A 287 6.43 -7.59 17.56
C THR A 287 5.67 -6.58 18.40
N ALA A 288 5.97 -5.30 18.21
CA ALA A 288 5.28 -4.23 18.93
C ALA A 288 3.81 -4.17 18.51
N ASN A 289 2.93 -3.78 19.42
CA ASN A 289 1.56 -3.41 19.09
C ASN A 289 1.27 -1.99 19.58
N ILE A 290 1.59 -1.01 18.73
CA ILE A 290 1.48 0.40 19.10
C ILE A 290 0.02 0.82 19.03
N VAL A 291 -0.58 1.05 20.19
CA VAL A 291 -1.97 1.53 20.33
C VAL A 291 -2.01 2.65 21.36
N TYR A 292 -2.01 3.88 20.87
CA TYR A 292 -2.30 5.08 21.66
C TYR A 292 -3.71 5.01 22.26
N GLN A 293 -3.77 4.83 23.58
CA GLN A 293 -5.01 4.68 24.32
C GLN A 293 -5.80 5.98 24.33
N GLU A 294 -5.16 7.14 24.32
CA GLU A 294 -5.79 8.46 24.23
C GLU A 294 -6.68 8.54 22.99
N VAL A 295 -6.20 7.97 21.89
CA VAL A 295 -6.93 7.89 20.63
C VAL A 295 -8.19 7.04 20.83
N LEU A 296 -8.14 5.89 21.51
CA LEU A 296 -9.31 5.03 21.82
C LEU A 296 -10.32 5.70 22.77
N HIS A 297 -9.86 6.35 23.83
CA HIS A 297 -10.74 7.02 24.80
C HIS A 297 -11.49 8.21 24.18
N LEU A 298 -10.88 8.92 23.23
CA LEU A 298 -11.53 9.96 22.44
C LEU A 298 -12.63 9.41 21.51
N ALA A 299 -12.59 8.12 21.15
CA ALA A 299 -13.63 7.47 20.33
C ALA A 299 -14.93 7.26 21.12
N ASN A 300 -14.77 6.83 22.37
CA ASN A 300 -15.84 6.35 23.24
C ASN A 300 -16.47 7.46 24.11
N ALA A 301 -15.83 8.63 24.18
CA ALA A 301 -16.39 9.87 24.74
C ALA A 301 -17.19 10.64 23.69
#